data_AF-A0A923Z238-F1
#
_entry.id   AF-A0A923Z238-F1
#
_cell.length_a   1.000
_cell.length_b   1.000
_cell.length_c   1.000
_cell.angle_alpha   90.00
_cell.angle_beta   90.00
_cell.angle_gamma   90.00
#
_symmetry.space_group_name_H-M   'P 1'
#
loop_
_entity.id
_entity.type
_entity.pdbx_description
1 polymer ?
#
loop_
_entity_poly.entity_id
_entity_poly.type
_entity_poly.pdbx_seq_one_letter_code
_entity_poly.pdbx_strand_id
1 'polypeptide(L)'
;MKNVVYLFLVLSVISCNGQKKNAAKKVDEAKFTVTKTDAEWKKTLSPLAYEVLRNKDTEPAFVGEYTNNFEKGIYVCAACNNKLFNSDSKFHSDCGW
;
A
#
# COMPACT_ATOMS: atom_id res chain seq x y z
N MET A 1 28.46 -47.99 23.00
CA MET A 1 27.20 -47.72 22.26
C MET A 1 26.49 -46.45 22.73
N LYS A 2 26.30 -46.23 24.04
CA LYS A 2 25.69 -44.99 24.57
C LYS A 2 26.50 -43.71 24.26
N ASN A 3 27.83 -43.78 24.28
CA ASN A 3 28.69 -42.61 23.98
C ASN A 3 28.71 -42.22 22.50
N VAL A 4 28.44 -43.16 21.58
CA VAL A 4 28.32 -42.90 20.13
C VAL A 4 26.95 -42.29 19.81
N VAL A 5 25.91 -42.70 20.54
CA VAL A 5 24.56 -42.08 20.47
C VAL A 5 24.61 -40.64 20.96
N TYR A 6 25.35 -40.34 22.03
CA TYR A 6 25.54 -38.96 22.50
C TYR A 6 26.30 -38.09 21.49
N LEU A 7 27.28 -38.64 20.77
CA LEU A 7 28.04 -37.91 19.75
C LEU A 7 27.17 -37.52 18.54
N PHE A 8 26.21 -38.38 18.15
CA PHE A 8 25.23 -38.06 17.11
C PHE A 8 24.14 -37.09 17.57
N LEU A 9 23.78 -37.11 18.86
CA LEU A 9 22.73 -36.25 19.42
C LEU A 9 23.19 -34.79 19.65
N VAL A 10 24.50 -34.56 19.76
CA VAL A 10 25.09 -33.21 19.86
C VAL A 10 25.30 -32.55 18.48
N LEU A 11 25.41 -33.33 17.40
CA LEU A 11 25.57 -32.79 16.04
C LEU A 11 24.29 -32.18 15.43
N SER A 12 23.10 -32.48 15.99
CA SER A 12 21.83 -31.97 15.44
C SER A 12 21.46 -30.55 15.91
N VAL A 13 22.13 -30.01 16.94
CA VAL A 13 21.76 -28.72 17.57
C VAL A 13 22.56 -27.51 17.05
N ILE A 14 23.45 -27.68 16.07
CA ILE A 14 24.24 -26.55 15.51
C ILE A 14 23.50 -25.88 14.32
N SER A 15 22.38 -26.43 13.85
CA SER A 15 21.64 -25.90 12.69
C SER A 15 20.59 -24.82 13.03
N CYS A 16 20.96 -23.84 13.86
CA CYS A 16 20.15 -22.63 14.09
C CYS A 16 21.05 -21.42 14.41
N ASN A 17 21.74 -20.86 13.41
CA ASN A 17 22.19 -19.46 13.48
C ASN A 17 22.61 -18.87 12.12
N GLY A 18 21.71 -18.94 11.14
CA GLY A 18 21.98 -18.58 9.74
C GLY A 18 21.02 -17.58 9.11
N GLN A 19 20.28 -16.76 9.86
CA GLN A 19 19.59 -15.60 9.29
C GLN A 19 19.69 -14.42 10.28
N LYS A 20 20.78 -13.64 10.15
CA LYS A 20 20.73 -12.24 10.58
C LYS A 20 19.55 -11.63 9.82
N LYS A 21 18.44 -11.38 10.52
CA LYS A 21 17.38 -10.51 9.97
C LYS A 21 18.09 -9.22 9.64
N ASN A 22 18.30 -8.95 8.35
CA ASN A 22 18.69 -7.62 7.91
C ASN A 22 17.59 -6.71 8.46
N ALA A 23 17.90 -5.99 9.54
CA ALA A 23 17.05 -4.92 10.01
C ALA A 23 16.83 -4.05 8.78
N ALA A 24 15.59 -4.03 8.29
CA ALA A 24 15.21 -3.22 7.16
C ALA A 24 15.80 -1.83 7.41
N LYS A 25 16.75 -1.45 6.56
CA LYS A 25 17.45 -0.17 6.62
C LYS A 25 16.34 0.88 6.76
N LYS A 26 16.31 1.61 7.88
CA LYS A 26 15.42 2.77 8.04
C LYS A 26 15.65 3.63 6.81
N VAL A 27 14.69 3.66 5.90
CA VAL A 27 14.68 4.62 4.81
C VAL A 27 14.46 5.95 5.52
N ASP A 28 15.44 6.84 5.44
CA ASP A 28 15.28 8.20 5.91
C ASP A 28 14.02 8.77 5.24
N GLU A 29 12.96 8.93 6.04
CA GLU A 29 11.63 9.29 5.56
C GLU A 29 11.72 10.61 4.81
N ALA A 30 11.62 10.56 3.48
CA ALA A 30 11.32 11.74 2.70
C ALA A 30 9.94 12.24 3.14
N LYS A 31 9.92 13.22 4.03
CA LYS A 31 8.70 13.76 4.61
C LYS A 31 7.92 14.48 3.51
N PHE A 32 6.82 13.87 3.08
CA PHE A 32 5.93 14.47 2.12
C PHE A 32 5.24 15.71 2.71
N THR A 33 4.96 16.72 1.88
CA THR A 33 4.28 17.95 2.28
C THR A 33 2.97 17.69 3.04
N VAL A 34 2.25 16.64 2.65
CA VAL A 34 1.06 16.15 3.37
C VAL A 34 1.40 14.82 4.02
N THR A 35 1.57 14.85 5.34
CA THR A 35 1.81 13.67 6.17
C THR A 35 0.77 13.63 7.28
N LYS A 36 0.04 12.52 7.38
CA LYS A 36 -0.91 12.22 8.46
C LYS A 36 -0.74 10.77 8.90
N THR A 37 -1.14 10.49 10.13
CA THR A 37 -1.23 9.12 10.66
C THR A 37 -2.30 8.33 9.92
N ASP A 38 -2.19 7.01 10.01
CA ASP A 38 -3.18 6.08 9.44
C ASP A 38 -4.59 6.33 9.98
N ALA A 39 -4.71 6.56 11.29
CA ALA A 39 -5.98 6.86 11.95
C ALA A 39 -6.60 8.17 11.45
N GLU A 40 -5.80 9.21 11.22
CA GLU A 40 -6.28 10.47 10.64
C GLU A 40 -6.75 10.30 9.20
N TRP A 41 -6.05 9.47 8.40
CA TRP A 41 -6.50 9.14 7.05
C TRP A 41 -7.82 8.39 7.06
N LYS A 42 -7.94 7.37 7.90
CA LYS A 42 -9.16 6.56 8.06
C LYS A 42 -10.36 7.39 8.51
N LYS A 43 -10.13 8.47 9.27
CA LYS A 43 -11.17 9.42 9.69
C LYS A 43 -11.53 10.44 8.61
N THR A 44 -10.58 10.85 7.78
CA THR A 44 -10.77 11.93 6.79
C THR A 44 -11.33 11.42 5.46
N LEU A 45 -10.90 10.23 5.02
CA LEU A 45 -11.28 9.65 3.73
C LEU A 45 -12.60 8.88 3.84
N SER A 46 -13.32 8.78 2.72
CA SER A 46 -14.41 7.79 2.63
C SER A 46 -13.83 6.38 2.76
N PRO A 47 -14.62 5.38 3.21
CA PRO A 47 -14.14 4.01 3.35
C PRO A 47 -13.47 3.47 2.08
N LEU A 48 -14.11 3.66 0.91
CA LEU A 48 -13.55 3.21 -0.37
C LEU A 48 -12.26 3.96 -0.73
N ALA A 49 -12.23 5.29 -0.58
CA ALA A 49 -11.03 6.07 -0.88
C ALA A 49 -9.85 5.70 0.03
N TYR A 50 -10.12 5.35 1.30
CA TYR A 50 -9.10 4.87 2.22
C TYR A 50 -8.50 3.54 1.73
N GLU A 51 -9.34 2.56 1.39
CA GLU A 51 -8.86 1.26 0.90
C GLU A 51 -8.06 1.42 -0.41
N VAL A 52 -8.55 2.19 -1.37
CA VAL A 52 -7.85 2.43 -2.64
C VAL A 52 -6.52 3.17 -2.42
N LEU A 53 -6.51 4.30 -1.70
CA LEU A 53 -5.34 5.16 -1.59
C LEU A 53 -4.30 4.67 -0.57
N ARG A 54 -4.71 3.94 0.47
CA ARG A 54 -3.83 3.53 1.57
C ARG A 54 -3.51 2.03 1.51
N ASN A 55 -4.49 1.20 1.17
CA ASN A 55 -4.32 -0.25 1.11
C ASN A 55 -4.10 -0.78 -0.32
N LYS A 56 -4.01 0.12 -1.31
CA LYS A 56 -3.76 -0.21 -2.73
C LYS A 56 -4.86 -1.10 -3.32
N ASP A 57 -6.08 -0.93 -2.83
CA ASP A 57 -7.24 -1.61 -3.40
C ASP A 57 -7.64 -0.98 -4.76
N THR A 58 -8.55 -1.62 -5.47
CA THR A 58 -9.13 -1.11 -6.72
C THR A 58 -10.65 -1.23 -6.63
N GLU A 59 -11.37 -0.13 -6.86
CA GLU A 59 -12.84 -0.18 -6.85
C GLU A 59 -13.38 -1.10 -7.96
N PRO A 60 -14.55 -1.73 -7.80
CA PRO A 60 -15.14 -2.55 -8.84
C PRO A 60 -15.38 -1.75 -10.13
N ALA A 61 -15.15 -2.39 -11.28
CA ALA A 61 -15.35 -1.77 -12.59
C ALA A 61 -16.79 -1.24 -12.74
N PHE A 62 -16.92 -0.07 -13.38
CA PHE A 62 -18.17 0.62 -13.71
C PHE A 62 -18.99 1.12 -12.50
N VAL A 63 -18.40 1.12 -11.29
CA VAL A 63 -19.06 1.60 -10.06
C VAL A 63 -18.63 3.01 -9.67
N GLY A 64 -17.44 3.45 -10.10
CA GLY A 64 -16.86 4.74 -9.71
C GLY A 64 -17.75 5.93 -10.04
N GLU A 65 -17.88 6.85 -9.07
CA GLU A 65 -18.68 8.09 -9.20
C GLU A 65 -18.32 8.89 -10.46
N TYR A 66 -17.04 8.85 -10.85
CA TYR A 66 -16.52 9.65 -11.95
C TYR A 66 -16.30 8.88 -13.25
N THR A 67 -16.59 7.57 -13.29
CA THR A 67 -16.38 6.75 -14.50
C THR A 67 -17.11 7.34 -15.70
N ASN A 68 -18.40 7.66 -15.54
CA ASN A 68 -19.24 8.26 -16.58
C ASN A 68 -19.48 9.77 -16.39
N ASN A 69 -18.67 10.45 -15.57
CA ASN A 69 -18.76 11.89 -15.40
C ASN A 69 -18.05 12.62 -16.56
N PHE A 70 -18.69 13.63 -17.16
CA PHE A 70 -18.13 14.48 -18.21
C PHE A 70 -18.35 15.99 -17.95
N GLU A 71 -18.70 16.35 -16.71
CA GLU A 71 -18.80 17.75 -16.31
C GLU A 71 -17.45 18.47 -16.38
N LYS A 72 -17.49 19.78 -16.64
CA LYS A 72 -16.27 20.61 -16.72
C LYS A 72 -15.73 20.89 -15.33
N GLY A 73 -14.43 20.64 -15.14
CA GLY A 73 -13.77 20.85 -13.86
C GLY A 73 -12.33 20.32 -13.80
N ILE A 74 -11.80 20.27 -12.59
CA ILE A 74 -10.47 19.73 -12.27
C ILE A 74 -10.65 18.61 -11.26
N TYR A 75 -10.09 17.45 -11.57
CA TYR A 75 -10.02 16.34 -10.63
C TYR A 75 -8.79 16.49 -9.75
N VAL A 76 -9.01 16.28 -8.46
CA VAL A 76 -8.00 16.46 -7.42
C VAL A 76 -7.79 15.15 -6.66
N CYS A 77 -6.59 14.98 -6.10
CA CYS A 77 -6.31 13.85 -5.22
C CYS A 77 -7.24 13.90 -4.00
N ALA A 78 -8.04 12.84 -3.78
CA ALA A 78 -8.98 12.79 -2.66
C ALA A 78 -8.32 12.88 -1.26
N ALA A 79 -7.01 12.64 -1.15
CA ALA A 79 -6.28 12.76 0.11
C ALA A 79 -5.66 14.16 0.34
N CYS A 80 -4.97 14.71 -0.67
CA CYS A 80 -4.19 15.95 -0.49
C CYS A 80 -4.70 17.16 -1.29
N ASN A 81 -5.75 16.99 -2.09
CA ASN A 81 -6.35 18.04 -2.93
C ASN A 81 -5.43 18.62 -4.02
N ASN A 82 -4.26 18.02 -4.25
CA ASN A 82 -3.43 18.39 -5.39
C ASN A 82 -4.17 18.11 -6.69
N LYS A 83 -4.09 19.05 -7.65
CA LYS A 83 -4.69 18.90 -8.98
C LYS A 83 -4.00 17.76 -9.74
N LEU A 84 -4.78 16.89 -10.36
CA LEU A 84 -4.27 15.74 -11.11
C LEU A 84 -4.57 15.86 -12.61
N PHE A 85 -5.85 16.08 -12.99
CA PHE A 85 -6.27 16.13 -14.38
C PHE A 85 -7.38 17.16 -14.60
N ASN A 86 -7.39 17.77 -15.79
CA ASN A 86 -8.49 18.62 -16.26
C ASN A 86 -9.51 17.73 -16.96
N SER A 87 -10.80 17.99 -16.76
CA SER A 87 -11.90 17.37 -17.51
C SER A 87 -11.71 17.38 -19.04
N ASP A 88 -10.98 18.35 -19.60
CA ASP A 88 -10.69 18.42 -21.04
C ASP A 88 -9.86 17.24 -21.55
N SER A 89 -9.11 16.54 -20.69
CA SER A 89 -8.36 15.33 -21.06
C SER A 89 -9.13 14.03 -20.78
N LYS A 90 -10.35 14.10 -20.23
CA LYS A 90 -11.16 12.91 -19.97
C LYS A 90 -11.82 12.44 -21.26
N PHE A 91 -11.82 11.12 -21.47
CA PHE A 91 -12.50 10.47 -22.58
C PHE A 91 -13.15 9.16 -22.10
N HIS A 92 -14.08 8.63 -22.89
CA HIS A 92 -14.70 7.35 -22.60
C HIS A 92 -13.84 6.22 -23.17
N SER A 93 -13.25 5.42 -22.30
CA SER A 93 -12.34 4.31 -22.66
C SER A 93 -13.01 2.94 -22.66
N ASP A 94 -14.24 2.84 -22.13
CA ASP A 94 -14.94 1.58 -21.82
C ASP A 94 -14.15 0.60 -20.93
N CYS A 95 -13.08 1.05 -20.26
CA CYS A 95 -12.22 0.16 -19.48
C CYS A 95 -12.77 -0.16 -18.07
N GLY A 96 -13.74 0.62 -17.58
CA GLY A 96 -14.37 0.43 -16.28
C GLY A 96 -14.05 1.45 -15.20
N TRP A 97 -13.16 2.44 -15.45
CA TRP A 97 -12.79 3.48 -14.49
C TRP A 97 -12.71 4.87 -15.15
#